data_AF-A0AAE3EEQ0-F1
#
_entry.id   AF-A0AAE3EEQ0-F1
#
_cell.length_a   1.000
_cell.length_b   1.000
_cell.length_c   1.000
_cell.angle_alpha   90.00
_cell.angle_beta   90.00
_cell.angle_gamma   90.00
#
_symmetry.space_group_name_H-M   'P 1'
#
loop_
_entity.id
_entity.type
_entity.pdbx_description
1 polymer ?
#
loop_
_entity_poly.entity_id
_entity_poly.type
_entity_poly.pdbx_seq_one_letter_code
_entity_poly.pdbx_strand_id
1 'polypeptide(L)'
;MKALLVSENDQNLPEIRKILKSSGFDLIHYRSAIKALDNIEEILPDTVFINTADFPRHWKTLTQFIRSDHARAETLIILLISERFTTDDADKANFLGINAMIQENFSLEDDEDATLKKLFARYGFEENPQIPNAEISANAVFMFTNPLTDAIITGKIERLSAEHMRFRPDSPASVSDLAAGEILEQCSLKLNKKILSPRCLIQGVSALLQLDFIDLSPENVSEINAFLSGSGQ
;
A
#
# COMPACT_ATOMS: atom_id res chain seq x y z
N MET A 1 -4.86 -0.95 -8.65
CA MET A 1 -3.74 -0.16 -8.09
C MET A 1 -2.85 0.27 -9.23
N LYS A 2 -2.04 1.31 -9.08
CA LYS A 2 -1.10 1.72 -10.13
C LYS A 2 0.33 1.42 -9.72
N ALA A 3 1.05 0.72 -10.58
CA ALA A 3 2.48 0.51 -10.45
C ALA A 3 3.21 1.30 -11.52
N LEU A 4 4.30 1.95 -11.14
CA LEU A 4 5.19 2.65 -12.04
C LEU A 4 6.51 1.88 -12.14
N LEU A 5 6.87 1.43 -13.33
CA LEU A 5 8.22 0.94 -13.60
C LEU A 5 9.02 2.02 -14.32
N VAL A 6 10.20 2.34 -13.78
CA VAL A 6 11.17 3.26 -14.36
C VAL A 6 12.41 2.45 -14.75
N SER A 7 12.44 1.98 -15.99
CA SER A 7 13.56 1.23 -16.58
C SER A 7 13.71 1.58 -18.06
N GLU A 8 14.93 1.76 -18.53
CA GLU A 8 15.22 2.03 -19.94
C GLU A 8 14.99 0.77 -20.80
N ASN A 9 15.35 -0.38 -20.23
CA ASN A 9 15.22 -1.69 -20.87
C ASN A 9 13.96 -2.45 -20.38
N ASP A 10 13.56 -3.46 -21.16
CA ASP A 10 12.38 -4.29 -20.87
C ASP A 10 12.71 -5.62 -20.19
N GLN A 11 13.96 -5.84 -19.74
CA GLN A 11 14.40 -7.15 -19.27
C GLN A 11 13.52 -7.69 -18.14
N ASN A 12 13.10 -6.82 -17.23
CA ASN A 12 12.36 -7.19 -16.01
C ASN A 12 10.85 -6.99 -16.20
N LEU A 13 10.42 -6.46 -17.35
CA LEU A 13 9.04 -6.07 -17.59
C LEU A 13 8.06 -7.26 -17.56
N PRO A 14 8.34 -8.43 -18.15
CA PRO A 14 7.40 -9.56 -18.13
C PRO A 14 7.14 -10.09 -16.71
N GLU A 15 8.19 -10.22 -15.91
CA GLU A 15 8.20 -10.77 -14.56
C GLU A 15 7.50 -9.81 -13.60
N ILE A 16 7.89 -8.52 -13.62
CA ILE A 16 7.23 -7.46 -12.86
C ILE A 16 5.75 -7.39 -13.23
N ARG A 17 5.40 -7.44 -14.53
CA ARG A 17 4.01 -7.45 -14.98
C ARG A 17 3.24 -8.65 -14.42
N LYS A 18 3.84 -9.84 -14.35
CA LYS A 18 3.18 -11.04 -13.83
C LYS A 18 2.91 -10.94 -12.32
N ILE A 19 3.88 -10.47 -11.52
CA ILE A 19 3.70 -10.26 -10.07
C ILE A 19 2.64 -9.20 -9.79
N LEU A 20 2.73 -8.08 -10.51
CA LEU A 20 1.82 -6.96 -10.35
C LEU A 20 0.40 -7.32 -10.75
N LYS A 21 0.24 -8.06 -11.85
CA LYS A 21 -1.07 -8.54 -12.29
C LYS A 21 -1.69 -9.50 -11.28
N SER A 22 -0.91 -10.41 -10.65
CA SER A 22 -1.44 -11.26 -9.58
C SER A 22 -1.76 -10.50 -8.29
N SER A 23 -1.32 -9.26 -8.19
CA SER A 23 -1.55 -8.38 -7.05
C SER A 23 -2.51 -7.24 -7.39
N GLY A 24 -3.24 -7.27 -8.52
CA GLY A 24 -4.23 -6.24 -8.88
C GLY A 24 -3.69 -4.86 -9.29
N PHE A 25 -2.44 -4.80 -9.75
CA PHE A 25 -1.81 -3.57 -10.25
C PHE A 25 -1.88 -3.44 -11.77
N ASP A 26 -2.24 -2.25 -12.21
CA ASP A 26 -2.04 -1.76 -13.57
C ASP A 26 -0.62 -1.18 -13.67
N LEU A 27 0.18 -1.72 -14.58
CA LEU A 27 1.57 -1.32 -14.77
C LEU A 27 1.70 -0.22 -15.83
N ILE A 28 2.28 0.90 -15.43
CA ILE A 28 2.75 2.00 -16.29
C ILE A 28 4.27 1.90 -16.37
N HIS A 29 4.84 1.98 -17.57
CA HIS A 29 6.28 1.86 -17.79
C HIS A 29 6.85 3.13 -18.43
N TYR A 30 7.86 3.72 -17.78
CA TYR A 30 8.65 4.82 -18.30
C TYR A 30 10.09 4.41 -18.56
N ARG A 31 10.55 4.67 -19.78
CA ARG A 31 11.96 4.54 -20.19
C ARG A 31 12.82 5.76 -19.89
N SER A 32 12.26 6.76 -19.20
CA SER A 32 12.95 8.00 -18.88
C SER A 32 12.61 8.40 -17.45
N ALA A 33 13.64 8.47 -16.61
CA ALA A 33 13.51 8.96 -15.24
C ALA A 33 12.92 10.38 -15.17
N ILE A 34 13.25 11.25 -16.13
CA ILE A 34 12.75 12.64 -16.15
C ILE A 34 11.25 12.68 -16.47
N LYS A 35 10.79 11.88 -17.46
CA LYS A 35 9.35 11.79 -17.75
C LYS A 35 8.58 11.16 -16.60
N ALA A 36 9.16 10.14 -15.96
CA ALA A 36 8.58 9.52 -14.78
C ALA A 36 8.39 10.56 -13.67
N LEU A 37 9.43 11.36 -13.39
CA LEU A 37 9.39 12.45 -12.40
C LEU A 37 8.29 13.48 -12.71
N ASP A 38 8.22 13.94 -13.97
CA ASP A 38 7.26 14.96 -14.41
C ASP A 38 5.79 14.50 -14.30
N ASN A 39 5.54 13.20 -14.43
CA ASN A 39 4.18 12.66 -14.45
C ASN A 39 3.79 11.96 -13.14
N ILE A 40 4.70 11.83 -12.16
CA ILE A 40 4.44 11.02 -10.97
C ILE A 40 3.33 11.59 -10.08
N GLU A 41 3.24 12.92 -10.01
CA GLU A 41 2.18 13.65 -9.29
C GLU A 41 0.80 13.43 -9.91
N GLU A 42 0.72 13.23 -11.23
CA GLU A 42 -0.55 12.93 -11.92
C GLU A 42 -0.89 11.43 -11.81
N ILE A 43 0.13 10.58 -11.91
CA ILE A 43 -0.06 9.13 -11.86
C ILE A 43 -0.49 8.71 -10.46
N LEU A 44 0.11 9.27 -9.40
CA LEU A 44 -0.05 8.87 -8.01
C LEU A 44 0.06 7.34 -7.85
N PRO A 45 1.25 6.77 -8.11
CA PRO A 45 1.43 5.33 -8.05
C PRO A 45 1.41 4.81 -6.60
N ASP A 46 0.76 3.66 -6.42
CA ASP A 46 0.79 2.88 -5.18
C ASP A 46 2.18 2.24 -4.95
N THR A 47 2.88 1.91 -6.05
CA THR A 47 4.23 1.33 -6.01
C THR A 47 5.09 1.81 -7.19
N VAL A 48 6.38 2.02 -6.95
CA VAL A 48 7.36 2.47 -7.93
C VAL A 48 8.57 1.54 -7.93
N PHE A 49 8.87 0.95 -9.08
CA PHE A 49 10.08 0.20 -9.35
C PHE A 49 11.07 1.08 -10.09
N ILE A 50 12.31 1.15 -9.62
CA ILE A 50 13.36 1.95 -10.26
C ILE A 50 14.55 1.05 -10.57
N ASN A 51 14.91 0.91 -11.86
CA ASN A 51 16.15 0.23 -12.23
C ASN A 51 17.35 1.14 -11.94
N THR A 52 18.21 0.69 -11.02
CA THR A 52 19.38 1.45 -10.57
C THR A 52 20.56 1.38 -11.55
N ALA A 53 20.64 0.34 -12.40
CA ALA A 53 21.65 0.21 -13.43
C ALA A 53 21.34 1.12 -14.64
N ASP A 54 20.07 1.24 -15.02
CA ASP A 54 19.60 2.17 -16.06
C ASP A 54 19.69 3.63 -15.56
N PHE A 55 19.36 3.88 -14.29
CA PHE A 55 19.28 5.23 -13.72
C PHE A 55 20.14 5.46 -12.46
N PRO A 56 21.47 5.22 -12.52
CA PRO A 56 22.36 5.26 -11.34
C PRO A 56 22.46 6.66 -10.72
N ARG A 57 22.22 7.70 -11.52
CA ARG A 57 22.26 9.11 -11.08
C ARG A 57 20.89 9.67 -10.68
N HIS A 58 19.79 8.99 -10.99
CA HIS A 58 18.44 9.54 -10.81
C HIS A 58 17.63 8.84 -9.73
N TRP A 59 17.96 7.59 -9.38
CA TRP A 59 17.14 6.86 -8.40
C TRP A 59 17.03 7.60 -7.07
N LYS A 60 18.12 8.21 -6.58
CA LYS A 60 18.12 9.01 -5.33
C LYS A 60 17.19 10.22 -5.44
N THR A 61 17.28 10.95 -6.55
CA THR A 61 16.44 12.13 -6.82
C THR A 61 14.97 11.75 -6.93
N LEU A 62 14.64 10.69 -7.68
CA LEU A 62 13.28 10.16 -7.79
C LEU A 62 12.74 9.75 -6.42
N THR A 63 13.53 9.04 -5.63
CA THR A 63 13.14 8.63 -4.28
C THR A 63 12.88 9.83 -3.37
N GLN A 64 13.79 10.80 -3.35
CA GLN A 64 13.64 12.01 -2.54
C GLN A 64 12.41 12.82 -2.95
N PHE A 65 12.14 12.94 -4.25
CA PHE A 65 10.97 13.62 -4.76
C PHE A 65 9.67 12.90 -4.39
N ILE A 66 9.61 11.58 -4.53
CA ILE A 66 8.43 10.82 -4.07
C ILE A 66 8.26 10.99 -2.55
N ARG A 67 9.36 10.97 -1.81
CA ARG A 67 9.35 11.04 -0.34
C ARG A 67 9.14 12.44 0.22
N SER A 68 9.22 13.51 -0.58
CA SER A 68 8.82 14.84 -0.12
C SER A 68 7.32 14.93 0.11
N ASP A 69 6.54 14.17 -0.66
CA ASP A 69 5.08 14.28 -0.68
C ASP A 69 4.36 13.00 -0.25
N HIS A 70 5.04 11.84 -0.29
CA HIS A 70 4.45 10.54 0.03
C HIS A 70 5.23 9.75 1.07
N ALA A 71 4.53 9.34 2.13
CA ALA A 71 5.09 8.50 3.18
C ALA A 71 5.45 7.09 2.66
N ARG A 72 6.29 6.38 3.42
CA ARG A 72 6.74 5.01 3.09
C ARG A 72 5.61 4.02 2.83
N ALA A 73 4.47 4.20 3.48
CA ALA A 73 3.30 3.33 3.38
C ALA A 73 2.32 3.75 2.28
N GLU A 74 2.47 4.95 1.72
CA GLU A 74 1.58 5.47 0.67
C GLU A 74 2.05 5.08 -0.73
N THR A 75 3.35 5.26 -0.97
CA THR A 75 4.00 4.84 -2.21
C THR A 75 5.18 3.95 -1.85
N LEU A 76 5.08 2.66 -2.19
CA LEU A 76 6.20 1.76 -2.04
C LEU A 76 7.25 2.08 -3.10
N ILE A 77 8.52 2.15 -2.70
CA ILE A 77 9.63 2.32 -3.64
C ILE A 77 10.50 1.07 -3.54
N ILE A 78 10.66 0.41 -4.68
CA ILE A 78 11.40 -0.84 -4.83
C ILE A 78 12.54 -0.58 -5.83
N LEU A 79 13.77 -0.83 -5.42
CA LEU A 79 14.92 -0.73 -6.33
C LEU A 79 15.19 -2.06 -7.00
N LEU A 80 15.37 -2.03 -8.32
CA LEU A 80 15.95 -3.13 -9.08
C LEU A 80 17.46 -2.90 -9.10
N ILE A 81 18.19 -3.75 -8.39
CA ILE A 81 19.63 -3.61 -8.17
C ILE A 81 20.42 -4.60 -9.01
N SER A 82 21.57 -4.16 -9.49
CA SER A 82 22.54 -5.02 -10.16
C SER A 82 23.64 -5.44 -9.19
N GLU A 83 24.50 -6.37 -9.62
CA GLU A 83 25.71 -6.76 -8.87
C GLU A 83 26.65 -5.58 -8.57
N ARG A 84 26.52 -4.46 -9.31
CA ARG A 84 27.31 -3.24 -9.11
C ARG A 84 26.78 -2.36 -7.98
N PHE A 85 25.60 -2.66 -7.44
CA PHE A 85 25.00 -1.89 -6.37
C PHE A 85 25.76 -2.13 -5.06
N THR A 86 26.33 -1.06 -4.51
CA THR A 86 27.28 -1.15 -3.41
C THR A 86 26.60 -1.18 -2.04
N THR A 87 27.32 -1.58 -1.00
CA THR A 87 26.85 -1.46 0.38
C THR A 87 26.55 -0.01 0.78
N ASP A 88 27.37 0.93 0.31
CA ASP A 88 27.15 2.37 0.52
C ASP A 88 25.86 2.86 -0.19
N ASP A 89 25.52 2.32 -1.36
CA ASP A 89 24.23 2.61 -2.00
C ASP A 89 23.05 1.98 -1.24
N ALA A 90 23.23 0.79 -0.65
CA ALA A 90 22.21 0.16 0.19
C ALA A 90 21.94 0.97 1.48
N ASP A 91 22.98 1.48 2.13
CA ASP A 91 22.84 2.36 3.29
C ASP A 91 22.08 3.64 2.94
N LYS A 92 22.38 4.23 1.78
CA LYS A 92 21.64 5.38 1.25
C LYS A 92 20.19 5.03 0.94
N ALA A 93 19.93 3.88 0.33
CA ALA A 93 18.57 3.43 0.03
C ALA A 93 17.73 3.30 1.31
N ASN A 94 18.31 2.69 2.36
CA ASN A 94 17.66 2.55 3.66
C ASN A 94 17.36 3.91 4.30
N PHE A 95 18.33 4.84 4.27
CA PHE A 95 18.18 6.20 4.77
C PHE A 95 17.10 6.99 4.00
N LEU A 96 17.06 6.84 2.67
CA LEU A 96 16.16 7.59 1.79
C LEU A 96 14.71 7.09 1.76
N GLY A 97 14.38 6.02 2.48
CA GLY A 97 12.99 5.60 2.55
C GLY A 97 12.60 4.47 1.60
N ILE A 98 13.56 3.75 1.00
CA ILE A 98 13.27 2.59 0.13
C ILE A 98 12.59 1.48 0.95
N ASN A 99 11.63 0.77 0.33
CA ASN A 99 10.85 -0.29 0.95
C ASN A 99 11.47 -1.67 0.72
N ALA A 100 12.02 -1.91 -0.47
CA ALA A 100 12.73 -3.14 -0.80
C ALA A 100 13.78 -2.92 -1.90
N MET A 101 14.75 -3.82 -1.95
CA MET A 101 15.74 -3.93 -3.02
C MET A 101 15.69 -5.37 -3.51
N ILE A 102 15.57 -5.54 -4.82
CA ILE A 102 15.47 -6.86 -5.49
C ILE A 102 16.45 -6.88 -6.65
N GLN A 103 17.04 -8.03 -6.96
CA GLN A 103 17.95 -8.17 -8.10
C GLN A 103 17.23 -7.84 -9.40
N GLU A 104 17.93 -7.27 -10.37
CA GLU A 104 17.30 -6.93 -11.64
C GLU A 104 17.03 -8.17 -12.49
N ASN A 105 17.85 -9.21 -12.39
CA ASN A 105 17.77 -10.43 -13.19
C ASN A 105 16.94 -11.55 -12.54
N PHE A 106 15.94 -11.18 -11.75
CA PHE A 106 15.16 -12.13 -10.97
C PHE A 106 14.10 -12.87 -11.79
N SER A 107 13.79 -14.08 -11.32
CA SER A 107 12.75 -14.96 -11.81
C SER A 107 11.63 -15.08 -10.79
N LEU A 108 10.46 -15.50 -11.26
CA LEU A 108 9.29 -15.79 -10.41
C LEU A 108 9.45 -17.04 -9.54
N GLU A 109 10.48 -17.83 -9.81
CA GLU A 109 10.85 -18.99 -9.00
C GLU A 109 11.81 -18.61 -7.86
N ASP A 110 12.26 -17.36 -7.82
CA ASP A 110 13.21 -16.85 -6.84
C ASP A 110 12.50 -16.34 -5.58
N ASP A 111 13.26 -16.25 -4.48
CA ASP A 111 12.82 -15.71 -3.18
C ASP A 111 12.26 -14.27 -3.28
N GLU A 112 12.52 -13.58 -4.39
CA GLU A 112 12.09 -12.20 -4.63
C GLU A 112 10.59 -12.07 -4.89
N ASP A 113 9.95 -13.03 -5.57
CA ASP A 113 8.49 -13.04 -5.74
C ASP A 113 7.79 -13.16 -4.38
N ALA A 114 8.28 -14.06 -3.53
CA ALA A 114 7.78 -14.21 -2.16
C ALA A 114 8.01 -12.94 -1.33
N THR A 115 9.15 -12.26 -1.52
CA THR A 115 9.47 -10.99 -0.85
C THR A 115 8.52 -9.88 -1.27
N LEU A 116 8.26 -9.73 -2.57
CA LEU A 116 7.33 -8.73 -3.09
C LEU A 116 5.90 -9.01 -2.66
N LYS A 117 5.45 -10.27 -2.67
CA LYS A 117 4.13 -10.65 -2.15
C LYS A 117 3.98 -10.31 -0.68
N LYS A 118 4.95 -10.66 0.16
CA LYS A 118 4.96 -10.28 1.59
C LYS A 118 4.98 -8.77 1.79
N LEU A 119 5.72 -8.04 0.96
CA LEU A 119 5.75 -6.59 1.00
C LEU A 119 4.36 -6.02 0.66
N PHE A 120 3.75 -6.48 -0.42
CA PHE A 120 2.41 -6.03 -0.81
C PHE A 120 1.35 -6.39 0.23
N ALA A 121 1.40 -7.58 0.80
CA ALA A 121 0.58 -8.01 1.93
C ALA A 121 0.68 -7.03 3.11
N ARG A 122 1.91 -6.77 3.56
CA ARG A 122 2.20 -5.89 4.70
C ARG A 122 1.63 -4.47 4.54
N TYR A 123 1.48 -3.99 3.31
CA TYR A 123 0.94 -2.65 3.01
C TYR A 123 -0.48 -2.68 2.43
N GLY A 124 -1.18 -3.82 2.53
CA GLY A 124 -2.59 -3.97 2.12
C GLY A 124 -2.81 -3.89 0.60
N PHE A 125 -1.80 -4.25 -0.18
CA PHE A 125 -1.86 -4.34 -1.64
C PHE A 125 -2.20 -5.73 -2.16
N GLU A 126 -2.56 -6.68 -1.29
CA GLU A 126 -3.13 -7.96 -1.72
C GLU A 126 -4.41 -7.75 -2.53
N GLU A 127 -4.46 -8.37 -3.71
CA GLU A 127 -5.75 -8.71 -4.28
C GLU A 127 -6.29 -9.87 -3.45
N ASN A 128 -7.30 -9.60 -2.60
CA ASN A 128 -8.30 -10.61 -2.37
C ASN A 128 -9.25 -10.53 -3.58
N PRO A 129 -9.19 -11.49 -4.52
CA PRO A 129 -10.14 -11.49 -5.61
C PRO A 129 -11.48 -11.86 -4.99
N GLN A 130 -12.38 -10.88 -4.75
CA GLN A 130 -13.82 -11.09 -5.03
C GLN A 130 -14.80 -9.95 -4.71
N ILE A 131 -14.48 -8.88 -4.00
CA ILE A 131 -15.52 -7.86 -3.69
C ILE A 131 -15.24 -6.55 -4.41
N PRO A 132 -15.99 -6.21 -5.48
CA PRO A 132 -15.97 -4.89 -6.07
C PRO A 132 -16.14 -3.81 -4.98
N ASN A 133 -15.43 -2.69 -5.09
CA ASN A 133 -15.54 -1.57 -4.15
C ASN A 133 -17.01 -1.12 -3.89
N ALA A 134 -17.89 -1.31 -4.88
CA ALA A 134 -19.33 -1.08 -4.77
C ALA A 134 -20.03 -2.02 -3.76
N GLU A 135 -19.64 -3.29 -3.67
CA GLU A 135 -20.21 -4.26 -2.72
C GLU A 135 -19.68 -4.03 -1.31
N ILE A 136 -18.41 -3.64 -1.15
CA ILE A 136 -17.86 -3.20 0.16
C ILE A 136 -18.65 -1.99 0.64
N SER A 137 -18.83 -0.98 -0.20
CA SER A 137 -19.56 0.24 0.16
C SER A 137 -21.04 -0.01 0.49
N ALA A 138 -21.66 -1.06 -0.06
CA ALA A 138 -23.05 -1.40 0.21
C ALA A 138 -23.25 -2.17 1.52
N ASN A 139 -22.27 -3.00 1.91
CA ASN A 139 -22.43 -3.99 2.96
C ASN A 139 -21.45 -3.84 4.13
N ALA A 140 -20.51 -2.91 4.05
CA ALA A 140 -19.57 -2.60 5.11
C ALA A 140 -19.63 -1.12 5.51
N VAL A 141 -19.68 -0.87 6.81
CA VAL A 141 -19.66 0.49 7.38
C VAL A 141 -18.62 0.54 8.47
N PHE A 142 -17.76 1.53 8.42
CA PHE A 142 -16.79 1.80 9.47
C PHE A 142 -17.02 3.20 10.04
N MET A 143 -16.91 3.30 11.35
CA MET A 143 -16.84 4.57 12.06
C MET A 143 -15.94 4.43 13.28
N PHE A 144 -15.39 5.54 13.75
CA PHE A 144 -14.65 5.58 14.99
C PHE A 144 -14.84 6.92 15.69
N THR A 145 -14.53 6.98 16.98
CA THR A 145 -14.44 8.24 17.72
C THR A 145 -13.02 8.77 17.64
N ASN A 146 -12.81 9.99 17.13
CA ASN A 146 -11.53 10.66 17.19
C ASN A 146 -11.15 10.86 18.68
N PRO A 147 -10.04 10.26 19.17
CA PRO A 147 -9.69 10.27 20.59
C PRO A 147 -9.29 11.65 21.13
N LEU A 148 -8.97 12.61 20.25
CA LEU A 148 -8.55 13.96 20.63
C LEU A 148 -9.72 14.95 20.70
N THR A 149 -10.76 14.73 19.88
CA THR A 149 -11.88 15.66 19.73
C THR A 149 -13.22 15.10 20.17
N ASP A 150 -13.28 13.80 20.51
CA ASP A 150 -14.51 13.03 20.77
C ASP A 150 -15.52 13.06 19.61
N ALA A 151 -15.11 13.52 18.43
CA ALA A 151 -15.95 13.58 17.25
C ALA A 151 -16.11 12.18 16.63
N ILE A 152 -17.34 11.82 16.25
CA ILE A 152 -17.59 10.61 15.47
C ILE A 152 -17.14 10.86 14.04
N ILE A 153 -16.22 10.02 13.57
CA ILE A 153 -15.70 10.05 12.21
C ILE A 153 -16.40 8.97 11.39
N THR A 154 -17.08 9.40 10.34
CA THR A 154 -17.71 8.55 9.33
C THR A 154 -16.98 8.67 7.99
N GLY A 155 -17.24 7.73 7.10
CA GLY A 155 -16.55 7.68 5.82
C GLY A 155 -16.84 6.41 5.04
N LYS A 156 -16.02 6.20 4.02
CA LYS A 156 -16.09 5.03 3.14
C LYS A 156 -14.90 4.12 3.36
N ILE A 157 -15.16 2.83 3.48
CA ILE A 157 -14.13 1.81 3.41
C ILE A 157 -13.76 1.66 1.93
N GLU A 158 -12.56 2.06 1.55
CA GLU A 158 -12.07 1.84 0.20
C GLU A 158 -11.51 0.44 0.01
N ARG A 159 -10.93 -0.10 1.08
CA ARG A 159 -10.37 -1.45 1.13
C ARG A 159 -10.49 -2.05 2.50
N LEU A 160 -10.71 -3.35 2.52
CA LEU A 160 -10.75 -4.18 3.72
C LEU A 160 -10.01 -5.49 3.43
N SER A 161 -9.12 -5.90 4.33
CA SER A 161 -8.54 -7.24 4.41
C SER A 161 -8.76 -7.81 5.81
N ALA A 162 -8.24 -9.01 6.09
CA ALA A 162 -8.30 -9.62 7.40
C ALA A 162 -7.53 -8.84 8.48
N GLU A 163 -6.51 -8.09 8.07
CA GLU A 163 -5.55 -7.43 8.97
C GLU A 163 -5.53 -5.91 8.80
N HIS A 164 -5.95 -5.39 7.65
CA HIS A 164 -5.79 -3.99 7.28
C HIS A 164 -7.07 -3.39 6.69
N MET A 165 -7.19 -2.06 6.77
CA MET A 165 -8.29 -1.31 6.17
C MET A 165 -7.81 0.06 5.66
N ARG A 166 -8.32 0.46 4.50
CA ARG A 166 -8.21 1.85 4.02
C ARG A 166 -9.55 2.53 4.15
N PHE A 167 -9.57 3.61 4.91
CA PHE A 167 -10.77 4.35 5.22
C PHE A 167 -10.63 5.80 4.76
N ARG A 168 -11.58 6.27 3.96
CA ARG A 168 -11.69 7.67 3.55
C ARG A 168 -12.69 8.37 4.46
N PRO A 169 -12.25 9.27 5.36
CA PRO A 169 -13.18 10.09 6.13
C PRO A 169 -14.03 10.96 5.21
N ASP A 170 -15.29 11.21 5.57
CA ASP A 170 -16.16 12.13 4.82
C ASP A 170 -15.61 13.58 4.89
N SER A 171 -14.93 13.93 5.98
CA SER A 171 -14.24 15.19 6.18
C SER A 171 -12.77 14.96 6.55
N PRO A 172 -11.81 15.16 5.63
CA PRO A 172 -10.39 15.00 5.94
C PRO A 172 -9.90 15.90 7.09
N ALA A 173 -10.53 17.07 7.27
CA ALA A 173 -10.17 18.01 8.34
C ALA A 173 -10.50 17.50 9.75
N SER A 174 -11.40 16.51 9.90
CA SER A 174 -11.74 15.95 11.21
C SER A 174 -10.77 14.87 11.71
N VAL A 175 -9.73 14.57 10.91
CA VAL A 175 -8.67 13.62 11.25
C VAL A 175 -7.27 14.22 11.12
N SER A 176 -7.16 15.54 10.88
CA SER A 176 -5.88 16.22 10.66
C SER A 176 -4.99 16.29 11.90
N ASP A 177 -5.58 16.05 13.05
CA ASP A 177 -4.95 16.02 14.38
C ASP A 177 -4.43 14.62 14.76
N LEU A 178 -4.78 13.58 13.98
CA LEU A 178 -4.30 12.22 14.20
C LEU A 178 -2.93 12.01 13.55
N ALA A 179 -2.08 11.20 14.19
CA ALA A 179 -0.78 10.81 13.65
C ALA A 179 -0.63 9.29 13.50
N ALA A 180 0.29 8.88 12.62
CA ALA A 180 0.72 7.49 12.53
C ALA A 180 1.35 7.03 13.85
N GLY A 181 1.03 5.80 14.26
CA GLY A 181 1.40 5.20 15.54
C GLY A 181 0.34 5.32 16.64
N GLU A 182 -0.72 6.11 16.44
CA GLU A 182 -1.83 6.21 17.40
C GLU A 182 -2.80 5.03 17.29
N ILE A 183 -3.44 4.70 18.41
CA ILE A 183 -4.43 3.62 18.49
C ILE A 183 -5.83 4.21 18.60
N LEU A 184 -6.68 3.83 17.66
CA LEU A 184 -8.12 4.06 17.72
C LEU A 184 -8.77 2.96 18.55
N GLU A 185 -9.21 3.32 19.75
CA GLU A 185 -9.79 2.39 20.73
C GLU A 185 -11.30 2.19 20.51
N GLN A 186 -11.98 3.19 19.98
CA GLN A 186 -13.44 3.22 19.84
C GLN A 186 -13.84 3.14 18.37
N CYS A 187 -13.64 1.97 17.77
CA CYS A 187 -14.06 1.73 16.39
C CYS A 187 -15.28 0.80 16.33
N SER A 188 -16.08 0.97 15.28
CA SER A 188 -17.18 0.07 14.93
C SER A 188 -17.10 -0.28 13.45
N LEU A 189 -16.93 -1.57 13.16
CA LEU A 189 -16.93 -2.14 11.82
C LEU A 189 -18.16 -3.03 11.67
N LYS A 190 -19.15 -2.56 10.91
CA LYS A 190 -20.32 -3.35 10.56
C LYS A 190 -20.07 -4.06 9.24
N LEU A 191 -20.20 -5.38 9.21
CA LEU A 191 -20.17 -6.22 8.02
C LEU A 191 -21.50 -6.96 7.89
N ASN A 192 -22.25 -6.71 6.83
CA ASN A 192 -23.61 -7.19 6.64
C ASN A 192 -24.53 -6.84 7.85
N LYS A 193 -24.84 -7.84 8.67
CA LYS A 193 -25.67 -7.72 9.88
C LYS A 193 -24.88 -7.76 11.19
N LYS A 194 -23.58 -8.04 11.13
CA LYS A 194 -22.71 -8.18 12.30
C LYS A 194 -21.93 -6.90 12.54
N ILE A 195 -21.72 -6.58 13.82
CA ILE A 195 -20.94 -5.41 14.25
C ILE A 195 -19.75 -5.93 15.04
N LEU A 196 -18.57 -5.54 14.60
CA LEU A 196 -17.28 -5.78 15.22
C LEU A 196 -16.82 -4.48 15.87
N SER A 197 -16.08 -4.57 16.97
CA SER A 197 -15.46 -3.40 17.63
C SER A 197 -13.94 -3.58 17.67
N PRO A 198 -13.25 -3.52 16.52
CA PRO A 198 -11.81 -3.71 16.48
C PRO A 198 -11.08 -2.51 17.10
N ARG A 199 -9.87 -2.72 17.60
CA ARG A 199 -8.91 -1.63 17.82
C ARG A 199 -8.09 -1.46 16.56
N CYS A 200 -7.73 -0.22 16.21
CA CYS A 200 -7.00 0.05 14.99
C CYS A 200 -5.73 0.86 15.24
N LEU A 201 -4.58 0.42 14.75
CA LEU A 201 -3.34 1.21 14.71
C LEU A 201 -3.34 2.06 13.44
N ILE A 202 -3.08 3.36 13.58
CA ILE A 202 -2.92 4.25 12.43
C ILE A 202 -1.52 4.04 11.84
N GLN A 203 -1.42 3.55 10.61
CA GLN A 203 -0.15 3.43 9.87
C GLN A 203 0.19 4.69 9.08
N GLY A 204 -0.82 5.43 8.65
CA GLY A 204 -0.65 6.63 7.84
C GLY A 204 -1.91 7.50 7.83
N VAL A 205 -1.69 8.82 7.84
CA VAL A 205 -2.73 9.83 7.78
C VAL A 205 -2.45 10.75 6.59
N SER A 206 -3.28 10.66 5.56
CA SER A 206 -3.33 11.64 4.47
C SER A 206 -4.77 11.87 4.02
N ALA A 207 -5.07 11.82 2.73
CA ALA A 207 -6.45 11.83 2.24
C ALA A 207 -7.22 10.55 2.62
N LEU A 208 -6.50 9.50 3.03
CA LEU A 208 -7.01 8.23 3.50
C LEU A 208 -6.32 7.87 4.83
N LEU A 209 -7.06 7.24 5.73
CA LEU A 209 -6.49 6.55 6.89
C LEU A 209 -6.11 5.13 6.49
N GLN A 210 -4.85 4.78 6.76
CA GLN A 210 -4.36 3.41 6.70
C GLN A 210 -4.40 2.84 8.11
N LEU A 211 -5.18 1.78 8.31
CA LEU A 211 -5.49 1.23 9.63
C LEU A 211 -5.14 -0.26 9.66
N ASP A 212 -4.43 -0.68 10.70
CA ASP A 212 -4.19 -2.10 10.99
C ASP A 212 -5.08 -2.53 12.15
N PHE A 213 -5.72 -3.67 12.04
CA PHE A 213 -6.47 -4.23 13.16
C PHE A 213 -5.53 -4.77 14.23
N ILE A 214 -5.81 -4.44 15.48
CA ILE A 214 -5.06 -4.91 16.65
C ILE A 214 -5.95 -5.84 17.47
N ASP A 215 -5.36 -6.93 17.96
CA ASP A 215 -5.98 -7.85 18.92
C ASP A 215 -7.36 -8.39 18.48
N LEU A 216 -7.55 -8.64 17.17
CA LEU A 216 -8.78 -9.27 16.69
C LEU A 216 -8.94 -10.66 17.29
N SER A 217 -10.13 -10.95 17.83
CA SER A 217 -10.48 -12.30 18.22
C SER A 217 -10.51 -13.22 16.99
N PRO A 218 -10.24 -14.54 17.13
CA PRO A 218 -10.37 -15.49 16.04
C PRO A 218 -11.76 -15.49 15.38
N GLU A 219 -12.80 -15.21 16.18
CA GLU A 219 -14.16 -15.01 15.69
C GLU A 219 -14.26 -13.81 14.75
N ASN A 220 -13.75 -12.64 15.16
CA ASN A 220 -13.77 -11.44 14.32
C ASN A 220 -12.98 -11.62 13.03
N VAL A 221 -11.81 -12.28 13.10
CA VAL A 221 -11.02 -12.63 11.90
C VAL A 221 -11.84 -13.53 10.97
N SER A 222 -12.55 -14.53 11.51
CA SER A 222 -13.42 -15.40 10.72
C SER A 222 -14.58 -14.63 10.08
N GLU A 223 -15.17 -13.65 10.76
CA GLU A 223 -16.25 -12.83 10.20
C GLU A 223 -15.76 -11.95 9.05
N ILE A 224 -14.60 -11.33 9.21
CA ILE A 224 -13.99 -10.51 8.16
C ILE A 224 -13.67 -11.41 6.95
N ASN A 225 -13.07 -12.58 7.17
CA ASN A 225 -12.79 -13.53 6.09
C ASN A 225 -14.06 -14.04 5.40
N ALA A 226 -15.12 -14.36 6.15
CA ALA A 226 -16.40 -14.81 5.60
C ALA A 226 -17.10 -13.70 4.79
N PHE A 227 -16.98 -12.45 5.23
CA PHE A 227 -17.41 -11.29 4.45
C PHE A 227 -16.63 -11.21 3.14
N LEU A 228 -15.29 -11.26 3.21
CA LEU A 228 -14.40 -11.13 2.06
C LEU A 228 -14.52 -12.26 1.04
N SER A 229 -14.86 -13.49 1.47
CA SER A 229 -15.07 -14.65 0.59
C SER A 229 -16.48 -14.72 -0.02
N GLY A 230 -17.31 -13.69 0.17
CA GLY A 230 -18.70 -13.65 -0.32
C GLY A 230 -19.61 -14.75 0.26
N SER A 231 -19.18 -15.41 1.33
CA SER A 231 -19.82 -16.62 1.86
C SER A 231 -20.88 -16.31 2.94
N GLY A 232 -21.11 -15.03 3.24
CA GLY A 232 -22.03 -14.55 4.26
C GLY A 232 -23.43 -14.18 3.75
N GLN A 233 -24.06 -15.05 2.93
CA GLN A 233 -25.50 -14.99 2.66
C GLN A 233 -26.29 -15.89 3.61
#